data_AF-A0AA92DQQ9-F1
#
_entry.id   AF-A0AA92DQQ9-F1
#
_cell.length_a   1.000
_cell.length_b   1.000
_cell.length_c   1.000
_cell.angle_alpha   90.00
_cell.angle_beta   90.00
_cell.angle_gamma   90.00
#
_symmetry.space_group_name_H-M   'P 1'
#
loop_
_entity.id
_entity.type
_entity.pdbx_description
1 polymer ?
#
loop_
_entity_poly.entity_id
_entity_poly.type
_entity_poly.pdbx_seq_one_letter_code
_entity_poly.pdbx_strand_id
1 'polypeptide(L)' 'MIPVTNPLERLNGEIKRRTEVVGIFPNEAAITRLIGAILLEQNDEWAVQRARYMTLETIAPLRDDLALTLPAATT' A
#
# COMPACT_ATOMS: atom_id res chain seq x y z
N MET A 1 22.89 -0.21 5.81
CA MET A 1 21.87 0.08 6.84
C MET A 1 20.99 1.20 6.32
N ILE A 2 19.88 0.85 5.65
CA ILE A 2 18.84 1.81 5.25
C ILE A 2 17.78 1.70 6.35
N PRO A 3 17.36 2.78 7.03
CA PRO A 3 16.28 2.68 7.99
C PRO A 3 15.01 2.31 7.23
N VAL A 4 14.58 1.06 7.35
CA VAL A 4 13.21 0.66 7.02
C VAL A 4 12.33 1.38 8.02
N THR A 5 11.95 2.60 7.68
CA THR A 5 10.86 3.28 8.37
C THR A 5 9.59 2.59 7.88
N ASN A 6 8.83 2.03 8.82
CA ASN A 6 7.62 1.32 8.51
C ASN A 6 6.70 2.25 7.68
N PRO A 7 6.15 1.83 6.53
CA PRO A 7 5.27 2.69 5.73
C PRO A 7 4.14 3.32 6.54
N LEU A 8 3.69 2.66 7.62
CA LEU A 8 2.72 3.20 8.56
C LEU A 8 3.26 4.40 9.37
N GLU A 9 4.52 4.37 9.80
CA GLU A 9 5.14 5.49 10.52
C GLU A 9 5.30 6.71 9.62
N ARG A 10 5.63 6.50 8.33
CA ARG A 10 5.68 7.58 7.34
C ARG A 10 4.31 8.21 7.15
N LEU A 11 3.27 7.41 6.99
CA LEU A 11 1.90 7.89 6.85
C LEU A 11 1.45 8.68 8.09
N ASN A 12 1.75 8.18 9.30
CA ASN A 12 1.43 8.87 10.55
C ASN A 12 2.17 10.21 10.67
N GLY A 13 3.43 10.28 10.24
CA GLY A 13 4.20 11.53 10.18
C GLY A 13 3.58 12.54 9.21
N GLU A 14 3.11 12.09 8.05
CA GLU A 14 2.48 12.94 7.04
C GLU A 14 1.13 13.50 7.53
N ILE A 15 0.30 12.63 8.13
CA ILE A 15 -0.97 13.04 8.76
C ILE A 15 -0.70 14.14 9.79
N LYS A 16 0.25 13.90 10.71
CA LYS A 16 0.61 14.88 11.73
C LYS A 16 1.02 16.22 11.12
N ARG A 17 1.97 16.21 10.18
CA ARG A 17 2.48 17.43 9.52
C ARG A 17 1.38 18.23 8.82
N ARG A 18 0.50 17.58 8.05
CA ARG A 18 -0.57 18.29 7.32
C ARG A 18 -1.67 18.78 8.24
N THR A 19 -1.95 18.09 9.34
CA THR A 19 -2.88 18.59 10.37
C THR A 19 -2.30 19.77 11.16
N GLU A 20 -0.99 19.80 11.42
CA GLU A 20 -0.31 20.91 12.10
C GLU A 20 -0.39 22.23 11.30
N VAL A 21 -0.35 22.17 9.97
CA VAL A 21 -0.50 23.37 9.11
C VAL A 21 -1.88 24.01 9.24
N VAL A 22 -2.94 23.21 9.41
CA VAL A 22 -4.30 23.73 9.56
C VAL A 22 -4.54 24.25 10.98
N GLY A 23 -3.93 23.63 11.99
CA GLY A 23 -4.02 24.03 13.39
C GLY A 23 -5.37 23.73 14.03
N ILE A 24 -6.44 24.44 13.63
CA ILE A 24 -7.80 24.30 14.17
C ILE A 24 -8.78 24.02 13.03
N PHE A 25 -9.59 22.97 13.18
CA PHE A 25 -10.62 22.60 12.22
C PHE A 25 -12.00 23.16 12.64
N PRO A 26 -12.79 23.68 11.68
CA PRO A 26 -14.11 24.27 11.97
C PRO A 26 -15.20 23.22 12.27
N ASN A 27 -14.99 21.95 11.90
CA ASN A 27 -15.87 20.82 12.18
C ASN A 27 -15.16 19.49 11.88
N GLU A 28 -15.76 18.38 12.31
CA GLU A 28 -15.25 17.02 12.07
C GLU A 28 -15.17 16.67 10.58
N ALA A 29 -16.13 17.12 9.76
CA ALA A 29 -16.10 16.83 8.33
C ALA A 29 -14.89 17.46 7.62
N ALA A 30 -14.36 18.58 8.11
CA ALA A 30 -13.17 19.21 7.55
C ALA A 30 -11.90 18.35 7.77
N ILE A 31 -11.72 17.81 8.98
CA ILE A 31 -10.59 16.91 9.27
C ILE A 31 -10.73 15.57 8.54
N THR A 32 -11.93 15.00 8.46
CA THR A 32 -12.18 13.76 7.71
C THR A 32 -11.83 13.93 6.23
N ARG A 33 -12.16 15.07 5.61
CA ARG A 33 -11.79 15.34 4.21
C ARG A 33 -10.28 15.43 4.02
N LEU A 34 -9.57 16.11 4.92
CA LEU A 34 -8.12 16.21 4.84
C LEU A 34 -7.45 14.84 4.97
N ILE A 35 -7.80 14.09 6.03
CA ILE A 35 -7.23 12.76 6.25
C ILE A 35 -7.63 11.82 5.11
N GLY A 36 -8.88 11.88 4.64
CA GLY A 36 -9.35 11.09 3.51
C GLY A 36 -8.56 11.36 2.22
N ALA A 37 -8.22 12.62 1.94
CA ALA A 37 -7.37 12.97 0.80
C ALA A 37 -5.95 12.41 0.93
N ILE A 38 -5.35 12.47 2.13
CA ILE A 38 -4.01 11.91 2.38
C ILE A 38 -4.00 10.39 2.21
N LEU A 39 -5.03 9.71 2.73
CA LEU A 39 -5.16 8.27 2.60
C LEU A 39 -5.35 7.84 1.14
N LEU A 40 -6.09 8.63 0.35
CA LEU A 40 -6.28 8.36 -1.08
C LEU A 40 -4.96 8.48 -1.85
N GLU A 41 -4.20 9.56 -1.61
CA GLU A 41 -2.86 9.76 -2.18
C GLU A 41 -1.94 8.58 -1.85
N GLN A 42 -1.91 8.15 -0.58
CA GLN A 42 -1.08 7.02 -0.15
C GLN A 42 -1.53 5.69 -0.76
N ASN A 43 -2.84 5.49 -0.88
CA ASN A 43 -3.43 4.29 -1.48
C ASN A 43 -3.02 4.16 -2.96
N ASP A 44 -3.02 5.26 -3.71
CA ASP A 44 -2.60 5.26 -5.11
C ASP A 44 -1.11 4.90 -5.24
N GLU A 45 -0.25 5.44 -4.37
CA GLU A 45 1.17 5.06 -4.34
C GLU A 45 1.36 3.57 -4.04
N TRP A 46 0.65 3.03 -3.05
CA TRP A 46 0.72 1.62 -2.69
C TRP A 46 0.14 0.71 -3.78
N ALA A 47 -0.92 1.14 -4.47
CA ALA A 47 -1.49 0.41 -5.59
C ALA A 47 -0.47 0.31 -6.74
N VAL A 48 0.24 1.40 -7.05
CA VAL A 48 1.31 1.41 -8.05
C VAL A 48 2.48 0.50 -7.64
N GLN A 49 2.92 0.57 -6.38
CA GLN A 49 3.96 -0.32 -5.89
C GLN A 49 3.52 -1.79 -5.95
N ARG A 50 2.29 -2.10 -5.51
CA ARG A 50 1.74 -3.46 -5.55
C ARG A 50 1.65 -3.99 -6.99
N ALA A 51 1.18 -3.18 -7.93
CA ALA A 51 1.14 -3.54 -9.35
C ALA A 51 2.55 -3.83 -9.92
N ARG A 52 3.58 -3.12 -9.45
CA ARG A 52 4.98 -3.37 -9.85
C ARG A 52 5.57 -4.63 -9.22
N TYR A 53 5.18 -4.98 -7.99
CA TYR A 53 5.61 -6.22 -7.31
C TYR A 53 4.80 -7.46 -7.69
N MET A 54 3.62 -7.28 -8.31
CA MET A 54 2.72 -8.35 -8.78
C MET A 54 2.53 -8.29 -10.30
N THR A 55 3.59 -7.99 -11.05
CA THR A 55 3.53 -8.08 -12.52
C THR A 55 3.34 -9.54 -12.95
N LEU A 56 2.57 -9.75 -14.02
CA LEU A 56 2.29 -11.08 -14.58
C LEU A 56 3.59 -11.83 -14.92
N GLU A 57 4.66 -11.11 -15.25
CA GLU A 57 6.01 -11.65 -15.48
C GLU A 57 6.66 -12.22 -14.21
N THR A 58 6.38 -11.65 -13.03
CA THR A 58 6.86 -12.16 -11.74
C THR A 58 6.06 -13.39 -11.29
N ILE A 59 4.79 -13.47 -11.68
CA ILE A 59 3.86 -14.58 -11.31
C ILE A 59 3.94 -15.73 -12.33
N ALA A 60 4.34 -15.46 -13.57
CA ALA A 60 4.51 -16.45 -14.63
C ALA A 60 5.40 -17.65 -14.24
N PRO A 61 6.59 -17.47 -13.62
CA PRO A 61 7.40 -18.61 -13.19
C PRO A 61 6.76 -19.43 -12.06
N LEU A 62 6.00 -18.80 -11.15
CA LEU A 62 5.30 -19.50 -10.07
C LEU A 62 4.17 -20.43 -10.58
N ARG A 63 3.58 -20.11 -11.73
CA ARG A 63 2.58 -20.97 -12.38
C ARG A 63 3.21 -22.22 -12.98
N ASP A 64 4.42 -22.12 -13.50
CA ASP A 64 5.14 -23.23 -14.14
C ASP A 64 5.59 -24.27 -13.11
N ASP A 65 6.10 -23.82 -11.95
CA ASP A 65 6.47 -24.68 -10.82
C ASP A 65 5.28 -25.46 -10.22
N LEU A 66 4.08 -24.86 -10.17
CA LEU A 66 2.89 -25.53 -9.64
C LEU A 66 2.36 -26.62 -10.59
N ALA A 67 2.63 -26.51 -11.89
CA ALA A 67 2.28 -27.53 -12.88
C ALA A 67 3.14 -28.80 -12.76
N LEU A 68 4.32 -28.70 -12.14
CA LEU A 68 5.23 -29.83 -11.91
C LEU A 68 4.92 -30.63 -10.63
N THR A 69 4.08 -30.12 -9.73
CA THR A 69 3.88 -30.70 -8.38
C THR A 69 2.50 -31.34 -8.16
N LEU A 70 1.63 -31.41 -9.17
CA LEU A 70 0.44 -32.26 -9.06
C LEU A 70 0.89 -33.71 -9.33
N PRO A 71 1.00 -34.60 -8.33
CA PRO A 71 1.16 -36.00 -8.64
C PRO A 71 -0.11 -36.36 -9.40
N ALA A 72 0.06 -36.78 -10.65
CA ALA A 72 -1.01 -37.41 -11.40
C ALA A 72 -1.65 -38.43 -10.46
N ALA A 73 -2.90 -38.19 -10.07
CA ALA A 73 -3.74 -39.20 -9.48
C ALA A 73 -3.96 -40.24 -10.58
N THR A 74 -2.97 -41.12 -10.73
CA THR A 74 -3.04 -42.34 -11.52
C THR A 74 -3.99 -43.26 -10.77
N THR A 75 -5.18 -43.42 -11.35
CA THR A 75 -5.96 -44.67 -11.50
C THR A 75 -5.69 -45.78 -10.48
#